data_AF-Q75WH6-F1
#
_entry.id   AF-Q75WH6-F1
#
_cell.length_a   1.000
_cell.length_b   1.000
_cell.length_c   1.000
_cell.angle_alpha   90.00
_cell.angle_beta   90.00
_cell.angle_gamma   90.00
#
_symmetry.space_group_name_H-M   'P 1'
#
loop_
_entity.id
_entity.type
_entity.pdbx_description
1 polymer ?
#
loop_
_entity_poly.entity_id
_entity_poly.type
_entity_poly.pdbx_seq_one_letter_code
_entity_poly.pdbx_strand_id
1 'polypeptide(L)' 'MKVFSFTIGLVVIISLFAFALAYDEETDLMKKLVEMERAIEQRIICAPEGGPCVVGIGCCKGYSCAPGLLGLVGHCQ' A
#
# COMPACT_ATOMS: atom_id res chain seq x y z
N MET A 1 4.50 36.43 38.88
CA MET A 1 5.46 35.84 37.92
C MET A 1 5.30 34.32 37.72
N LYS A 2 4.77 33.53 38.67
CA LYS A 2 4.64 32.05 38.53
C LYS A 2 3.64 31.56 37.46
N VAL A 3 2.58 32.32 37.17
CA VAL A 3 1.50 31.90 36.25
C VAL A 3 1.96 31.83 34.78
N PHE A 4 2.86 32.73 34.36
CA PHE A 4 3.37 32.76 32.98
C PHE A 4 4.26 31.55 32.64
N SER A 5 4.99 31.00 33.62
CA SER A 5 5.83 29.82 33.38
C SER A 5 4.99 28.56 33.21
N PHE A 6 3.86 28.48 33.91
CA PHE A 6 2.94 27.35 33.81
C PHE A 6 2.23 27.31 32.44
N THR A 7 1.78 28.46 31.93
CA THR A 7 1.10 28.51 30.62
C THR A 7 2.03 28.14 29.47
N ILE A 8 3.28 28.62 29.49
CA ILE A 8 4.28 28.25 28.47
C ILE A 8 4.57 26.75 28.51
N GLY A 9 4.78 26.18 29.71
CA GLY A 9 5.00 24.73 29.86
C GLY A 9 3.84 23.90 29.32
N LEU A 10 2.60 24.30 29.60
CA LEU A 10 1.41 23.60 29.15
C LEU A 10 1.26 23.65 27.63
N VAL A 11 1.55 24.79 27.00
CA VAL A 11 1.55 24.91 25.53
C VAL A 11 2.60 24.01 24.88
N VAL A 12 3.81 23.94 25.43
CA VAL A 12 4.87 23.06 24.91
C VAL A 12 4.46 21.58 25.00
N ILE A 13 3.85 21.18 26.11
CA ILE A 13 3.36 19.79 26.29
C ILE A 13 2.26 19.48 25.28
N ILE A 14 1.25 20.35 25.12
CA ILE A 14 0.17 20.14 24.14
C ILE A 14 0.74 20.02 22.72
N SER A 15 1.68 20.89 22.35
CA SER A 15 2.33 20.83 21.03
C SER A 15 3.06 19.51 20.81
N LEU A 16 3.81 19.01 21.80
CA LEU A 16 4.50 17.72 21.72
C LEU A 16 3.53 16.54 21.57
N PHE A 17 2.41 16.56 22.30
CA PHE A 17 1.35 15.54 22.13
C PHE A 17 0.72 15.61 20.74
N ALA A 18 0.46 16.80 20.21
CA ALA A 18 -0.09 16.97 18.85
C ALA A 18 0.88 16.42 17.79
N PHE A 19 2.18 16.68 17.92
CA PHE A 19 3.19 16.08 17.04
C PHE A 19 3.24 14.57 17.19
N ALA A 20 3.27 14.03 18.41
CA ALA A 20 3.30 12.58 18.64
C ALA A 20 2.09 11.86 18.03
N LEU A 21 0.88 12.41 18.22
CA LEU A 21 -0.34 11.87 17.63
C LEU A 21 -0.34 11.95 16.10
N ALA A 22 0.18 13.04 15.53
CA ALA A 22 0.32 13.17 14.08
C ALA A 22 1.31 12.14 13.51
N TYR A 23 2.42 11.87 14.21
CA TYR A 23 3.39 10.84 13.80
C TYR A 23 2.77 9.44 13.80
N ASP A 24 1.96 9.09 14.81
CA ASP A 24 1.29 7.79 14.85
C ASP A 24 0.33 7.61 13.66
N GLU A 25 -0.48 8.63 13.32
CA GLU A 25 -1.38 8.55 12.15
C GLU A 25 -0.63 8.48 10.82
N GLU A 26 0.47 9.23 10.65
CA GLU A 26 1.27 9.17 9.43
C GLU A 26 1.96 7.81 9.26
N THR A 27 2.41 7.16 10.34
CA THR A 27 3.02 5.82 10.24
C THR A 27 2.05 4.73 9.81
N ASP A 28 0.78 4.77 10.23
CA ASP A 28 -0.22 3.79 9.81
C ASP A 28 -0.63 4.00 8.34
N LEU A 29 -0.74 5.26 7.89
CA LEU A 29 -1.09 5.58 6.52
C LEU A 29 0.04 5.26 5.53
N MET A 30 1.29 5.57 5.90
CA MET A 30 2.48 5.22 5.12
C MET A 30 2.67 3.70 5.00
N LYS A 31 2.44 2.94 6.08
CA LYS A 31 2.48 1.47 6.02
C LYS A 31 1.42 0.91 5.07
N LYS A 32 0.18 1.41 5.13
CA LYS A 32 -0.88 1.00 4.20
C LYS A 32 -0.55 1.33 2.75
N LEU A 33 0.06 2.48 2.47
CA LEU A 33 0.51 2.82 1.11
C LEU A 33 1.59 1.85 0.62
N VAL A 34 2.61 1.55 1.43
CA VAL A 34 3.69 0.63 1.06
C VAL A 34 3.17 -0.81 0.85
N GLU A 35 2.20 -1.26 1.66
CA GLU A 35 1.55 -2.56 1.45
C GLU A 35 0.71 -2.60 0.16
N MET A 36 -0.04 -1.53 -0.13
CA MET A 36 -0.78 -1.41 -1.38
C MET A 36 0.16 -1.34 -2.60
N GLU A 37 1.26 -0.61 -2.50
CA GLU A 37 2.26 -0.51 -3.56
C GLU A 37 2.94 -1.86 -3.80
N ARG A 38 3.32 -2.59 -2.74
CA ARG A 38 3.83 -3.97 -2.88
C ARG A 38 2.80 -4.92 -3.51
N ALA A 39 1.52 -4.76 -3.18
CA ALA A 39 0.45 -5.56 -3.80
C ALA A 39 0.24 -5.21 -5.28
N ILE A 40 0.47 -3.95 -5.67
CA ILE A 40 0.41 -3.50 -7.07
C ILE A 40 1.67 -3.95 -7.84
N GLU A 41 2.86 -3.86 -7.24
CA GLU A 41 4.12 -4.27 -7.86
C GLU A 41 4.11 -5.78 -8.19
N GLN A 42 3.48 -6.59 -7.33
CA GLN A 42 3.25 -8.01 -7.64
C GLN A 42 2.26 -8.23 -8.80
N ARG A 43 1.28 -7.34 -9.01
CA ARG A 43 0.35 -7.41 -10.16
C ARG A 43 0.95 -6.94 -11.48
N ILE A 44 2.07 -6.22 -11.47
CA ILE A 44 2.71 -5.73 -12.70
C ILE A 44 3.49 -6.87 -13.40
N ILE A 45 4.00 -7.82 -12.63
CA ILE A 45 4.86 -8.90 -13.17
C ILE A 45 4.01 -10.09 -13.65
N CYS A 46 2.83 -10.29 -13.07
CA CYS A 46 2.00 -11.44 -13.37
C CYS A 46 0.51 -11.12 -13.43
N ALA A 47 -0.21 -11.77 -14.34
CA ALA A 47 -1.65 -11.64 -14.46
C ALA A 47 -2.37 -12.48 -13.37
N PRO A 48 -3.33 -11.89 -12.63
CA PRO A 48 -4.15 -12.63 -11.66
C PRO A 48 -5.15 -13.57 -12.35
N GLU A 49 -5.87 -14.39 -11.60
CA GLU A 49 -6.96 -15.24 -12.11
C GLU A 49 -7.95 -14.44 -12.97
N GLY A 50 -8.30 -14.97 -14.15
CA GLY A 50 -9.12 -14.29 -15.16
C GLY A 50 -8.41 -13.20 -15.97
N GLY A 51 -7.17 -12.84 -15.60
CA GLY A 51 -6.35 -11.85 -16.31
C GLY A 51 -5.81 -12.39 -17.63
N PRO A 52 -5.54 -11.53 -18.63
CA PRO A 52 -5.03 -11.95 -19.92
C PRO A 52 -3.57 -12.43 -19.79
N CYS A 53 -3.28 -13.58 -20.38
CA CYS A 53 -1.92 -14.09 -20.52
C CYS A 53 -1.53 -14.14 -22.00
N VAL A 54 -0.34 -13.64 -22.29
CA VAL A 54 0.28 -13.62 -23.63
C VAL A 54 1.73 -14.06 -23.50
N VAL A 55 2.34 -14.56 -24.58
CA VAL A 55 3.75 -14.96 -24.58
C VAL A 55 4.61 -13.74 -24.18
N GLY A 56 5.03 -13.68 -22.92
CA GLY A 56 5.75 -12.55 -22.32
C GLY A 56 5.14 -11.99 -21.02
N ILE A 57 3.84 -12.18 -20.78
CA ILE A 57 3.15 -11.82 -19.53
C ILE A 57 2.62 -13.11 -18.88
N GLY A 58 3.34 -13.60 -17.87
CA GLY A 58 3.03 -14.84 -17.17
C GLY A 58 1.88 -14.68 -16.17
N CYS A 59 1.22 -15.78 -15.85
CA CYS A 59 0.23 -15.83 -14.77
C CYS A 59 0.89 -15.80 -13.39
N CYS A 60 0.19 -15.28 -12.38
CA CYS A 60 0.70 -15.29 -11.01
C CYS A 60 0.86 -16.72 -10.48
N LYS A 61 1.76 -16.90 -9.52
CA LYS A 61 2.08 -18.22 -8.94
C LYS A 61 0.80 -18.93 -8.48
N GLY A 62 0.53 -20.09 -9.05
CA GLY A 62 -0.67 -20.88 -8.80
C GLY A 62 -1.64 -20.96 -9.98
N TYR A 63 -1.50 -20.06 -10.95
CA TYR A 63 -2.33 -20.02 -12.15
C TYR A 63 -1.52 -20.37 -13.41
N SER A 64 -2.17 -21.04 -14.34
CA SER A 64 -1.64 -21.42 -15.65
C SER A 64 -2.34 -20.62 -16.74
N CYS A 65 -1.61 -20.35 -17.83
CA CYS A 65 -2.19 -19.66 -18.97
C CYS A 65 -3.05 -20.65 -19.77
N ALA A 66 -4.37 -20.53 -19.65
CA ALA A 66 -5.32 -21.28 -20.46
C ALA A 66 -5.45 -20.60 -21.84
N PRO A 67 -5.26 -21.33 -22.96
CA PRO A 67 -5.39 -20.77 -24.30
C PRO A 67 -6.83 -20.32 -24.55
N GLY A 68 -7.01 -19.06 -24.98
CA GLY A 68 -8.32 -18.56 -25.37
C GLY A 68 -8.79 -19.20 -26.67
N LEU A 69 -10.11 -19.19 -26.90
CA LEU A 69 -10.80 -19.85 -28.03
C LEU A 69 -10.25 -19.50 -29.43
N LEU A 70 -9.43 -18.45 -29.55
CA LEU A 70 -8.91 -17.93 -30.82
C LEU A 70 -7.37 -17.87 -30.89
N GLY A 71 -6.66 -18.49 -29.94
CA GLY A 71 -5.19 -18.63 -30.00
C GLY A 71 -4.37 -17.33 -29.90
N LEU A 72 -5.01 -16.18 -29.69
CA LEU A 72 -4.35 -14.87 -29.65
C LEU A 72 -4.09 -14.35 -28.24
N VAL A 73 -5.00 -14.61 -27.29
CA VAL A 73 -4.91 -14.17 -25.90
C VAL A 73 -5.49 -15.26 -25.01
N GLY A 74 -4.71 -15.76 -24.06
CA GLY A 74 -5.18 -16.69 -23.03
C GLY A 74 -5.68 -15.96 -21.80
N HIS A 75 -6.18 -16.71 -20.82
CA HIS A 75 -6.49 -16.19 -19.49
C HIS A 75 -5.84 -17.05 -18.41
N CYS A 76 -5.51 -16.45 -17.27
CA CYS A 76 -4.94 -17.17 -16.14
C CYS A 76 -6.03 -17.90 -15.36
N GLN A 77 -5.90 -19.22 -15.17
CA GLN A 77 -6.77 -20.03 -14.29
C GLN A 77 -5.98 -21.04 -13.48
#